data_AF-A0A095YT22-F1
#
_entry.id   AF-A0A095YT22-F1
#
_cell.length_a   1.000
_cell.length_b   1.000
_cell.length_c   1.000
_cell.angle_alpha   90.00
_cell.angle_beta   90.00
_cell.angle_gamma   90.00
#
_symmetry.space_group_name_H-M   'P 1'
#
loop_
_entity.id
_entity.type
_entity.pdbx_description
1 polymer ?
#
loop_
_entity_poly.entity_id
_entity_poly.type
_entity_poly.pdbx_seq_one_letter_code
_entity_poly.pdbx_strand_id
1 'polypeptide(L)'
;MKSVVQSEKRCYICGTCQNLERHHIFMGPDRKLSEKYGLTVYLCHMHHNEPPDGAHFNINTKRWLQRVGQMAFEQEYGHEKFMELFTRNYL
;
A
#
# COMPACT_ATOMS: atom_id res chain seq x y z
N MET A 1 -10.16 2.32 9.37
CA MET A 1 -10.73 2.51 8.01
C MET A 1 -10.68 1.18 7.27
N LYS A 2 -11.64 0.90 6.38
CA LYS A 2 -11.59 -0.25 5.47
C LYS A 2 -10.62 0.05 4.33
N SER A 3 -9.74 -0.88 3.98
CA SER A 3 -8.85 -0.72 2.83
C SER A 3 -9.63 -0.83 1.51
N VAL A 4 -9.30 0.02 0.53
CA VAL A 4 -9.81 -0.10 -0.85
C VAL A 4 -8.97 -1.07 -1.68
N VAL A 5 -7.80 -1.46 -1.17
CA VAL A 5 -6.85 -2.38 -1.84
C VAL A 5 -7.07 -3.83 -1.42
N GLN A 6 -7.55 -4.04 -0.19
CA GLN A 6 -7.63 -5.36 0.42
C GLN A 6 -8.93 -5.54 1.21
N SER A 7 -9.63 -6.65 0.96
CA SER A 7 -10.88 -7.02 1.64
C SER A 7 -10.66 -7.87 2.90
N GLU A 8 -9.64 -8.72 2.93
CA GLU A 8 -9.37 -9.67 4.01
C GLU A 8 -8.13 -9.32 4.82
N LYS A 9 -8.14 -9.59 6.13
CA LYS A 9 -6.98 -9.39 7.02
C LYS A 9 -5.98 -10.54 6.90
N ARG A 10 -5.21 -10.54 5.81
CA ARG A 10 -4.11 -11.48 5.52
C ARG A 10 -2.92 -10.73 4.92
N CYS A 11 -1.74 -11.32 4.89
CA CYS A 11 -0.60 -10.69 4.20
C CYS A 11 -0.94 -10.54 2.72
N TYR A 12 -0.82 -9.32 2.18
CA TYR A 12 -1.14 -9.03 0.78
C TYR A 12 -0.20 -9.75 -0.20
N ILE A 13 0.99 -10.14 0.24
CA ILE A 13 2.00 -10.81 -0.59
C ILE A 13 1.86 -12.34 -0.51
N CYS A 14 1.87 -12.93 0.69
CA CYS A 14 1.89 -14.39 0.84
C CYS A 14 0.62 -15.02 1.43
N GLY A 15 -0.39 -14.22 1.80
CA GLY A 15 -1.67 -14.72 2.30
C GLY A 15 -1.68 -15.27 3.73
N THR A 16 -0.56 -15.29 4.46
CA THR A 16 -0.56 -15.70 5.88
C THR A 16 -1.46 -14.78 6.72
N CYS A 17 -2.07 -15.33 7.77
CA CYS A 17 -2.87 -14.57 8.74
C CYS A 17 -2.09 -14.24 10.03
N GLN A 18 -0.80 -14.60 10.11
CA GLN A 18 0.03 -14.46 11.29
C GLN A 18 0.93 -13.22 11.22
N ASN A 19 1.23 -12.63 12.39
CA ASN A 19 2.17 -11.50 12.57
C ASN A 19 1.92 -10.35 11.59
N LEU A 20 0.64 -9.97 11.46
CA LEU A 20 0.21 -8.95 10.50
C LEU A 20 0.38 -7.54 11.05
N GLU A 21 1.02 -6.72 10.24
CA GLU A 21 1.27 -5.31 10.48
C GLU A 21 0.59 -4.50 9.39
N ARG A 22 -0.02 -3.37 9.77
CA ARG A 22 -0.66 -2.49 8.80
C ARG A 22 0.39 -1.61 8.13
N HIS A 23 0.50 -1.74 6.81
CA HIS A 23 1.39 -0.98 5.97
C HIS A 23 0.63 0.10 5.20
N HIS A 24 1.12 1.34 5.24
CA HIS A 24 0.63 2.44 4.41
C HIS A 24 1.36 2.40 3.07
N ILE A 25 0.62 2.21 1.97
CA ILE A 25 1.22 2.08 0.63
C ILE A 25 2.01 3.34 0.24
N PHE A 26 1.44 4.52 0.52
CA PHE A 26 2.13 5.79 0.41
C PHE A 26 2.55 6.24 1.81
N MET A 27 3.87 6.36 1.99
CA MET A 27 4.54 6.60 3.26
C MET A 27 4.89 8.08 3.48
N GLY A 28 5.47 8.40 4.64
CA GLY A 28 5.97 9.74 4.93
C GLY A 28 4.85 10.78 4.96
N PRO A 29 4.97 11.91 4.24
CA PRO A 29 3.93 12.95 4.18
C PRO A 29 2.56 12.39 3.74
N ASP A 30 2.57 11.42 2.82
CA ASP A 30 1.35 10.85 2.22
C ASP A 30 0.68 9.79 3.11
N ARG A 31 1.25 9.48 4.28
CA ARG A 31 0.67 8.52 5.22
C ARG A 31 -0.76 8.91 5.62
N LYS A 32 -1.02 10.22 5.80
CA LYS A 32 -2.35 10.73 6.12
C LYS A 32 -3.34 10.51 4.97
N LEU A 33 -2.89 10.64 3.73
CA LEU A 33 -3.70 10.34 2.55
C LEU A 33 -3.98 8.83 2.45
N SER A 34 -2.96 7.99 2.69
CA SER A 34 -3.15 6.54 2.75
C SER A 34 -4.18 6.13 3.80
N GLU A 35 -4.13 6.72 5.00
CA GLU A 35 -5.13 6.47 6.02
C GLU A 35 -6.50 7.02 5.60
N LYS A 36 -6.59 8.19 4.95
CA LYS A 36 -7.86 8.85 4.54
C LYS A 36 -8.60 8.11 3.43
N TYR A 37 -7.87 7.52 2.48
CA TYR A 37 -8.45 6.88 1.29
C TYR A 37 -8.37 5.35 1.34
N GLY A 38 -7.97 4.77 2.49
CA GLY A 38 -7.90 3.32 2.64
C GLY A 38 -6.79 2.67 1.81
N LEU A 39 -5.71 3.38 1.48
CA LEU A 39 -4.56 2.86 0.72
C LEU A 39 -3.56 2.18 1.67
N THR A 40 -4.07 1.18 2.38
CA THR A 40 -3.31 0.38 3.34
C THR A 40 -3.47 -1.10 3.04
N VAL A 41 -2.48 -1.91 3.36
CA VAL A 41 -2.55 -3.37 3.28
C VAL A 41 -2.03 -3.96 4.58
N TYR A 42 -2.41 -5.20 4.87
CA TYR A 42 -1.73 -6.00 5.89
C TYR A 42 -0.55 -6.74 5.26
N LEU A 43 0.61 -6.69 5.91
CA LEU A 43 1.79 -7.46 5.55
C LEU A 43 2.22 -8.27 6.77
N CYS A 44 2.73 -9.49 6.59
CA CYS A 44 3.40 -10.17 7.68
C CYS A 44 4.75 -9.48 7.96
N HIS A 45 5.29 -9.67 9.16
CA HIS A 45 6.56 -9.06 9.57
C HIS A 45 7.68 -9.20 8.51
N MET A 46 7.85 -10.41 7.95
CA MET A 46 8.83 -10.67 6.88
C MET A 46 8.65 -9.75 5.66
N HIS A 47 7.42 -9.62 5.16
CA HIS A 47 7.11 -8.80 3.99
C HIS A 47 6.96 -7.30 4.32
N HIS A 48 6.93 -6.93 5.59
CA HIS A 48 6.88 -5.54 6.00
C HIS A 48 8.28 -4.99 6.28
N ASN A 49 9.02 -5.62 7.20
CA ASN A 49 10.16 -5.05 7.89
C ASN A 49 11.44 -5.90 7.83
N GLU A 50 11.47 -7.00 7.08
CA GLU A 50 12.69 -7.82 6.98
C GLU A 50 13.30 -7.79 5.57
N PRO A 51 14.62 -7.61 5.42
CA PRO A 51 15.29 -7.86 4.15
C PRO A 51 15.25 -9.37 3.80
N PRO A 52 15.34 -9.73 2.50
CA PRO A 52 15.52 -8.85 1.37
C PRO A 52 14.22 -8.33 0.75
N ASP A 53 13.05 -8.84 1.16
CA ASP A 53 11.78 -8.65 0.44
C ASP A 53 10.82 -7.66 1.10
N GLY A 54 11.06 -7.30 2.35
CA GLY A 54 10.22 -6.40 3.12
C GLY A 54 10.00 -5.06 2.43
N ALA A 55 8.76 -4.56 2.42
CA ALA A 55 8.39 -3.31 1.75
C ALA A 55 9.22 -2.09 2.18
N HIS A 56 9.76 -2.11 3.40
CA HIS A 56 10.68 -1.09 3.90
C HIS A 56 12.13 -1.21 3.41
N PHE A 57 12.54 -2.39 2.93
CA PHE A 57 13.91 -2.72 2.54
C PHE A 57 14.06 -2.98 1.04
N ASN A 58 12.97 -3.35 0.34
CA ASN A 58 12.97 -3.70 -1.06
C ASN A 58 12.25 -2.65 -1.91
N ILE A 59 12.99 -1.96 -2.78
CA ILE A 59 12.39 -0.92 -3.65
C ILE A 59 11.41 -1.49 -4.67
N ASN A 60 11.59 -2.74 -5.13
CA ASN A 60 10.68 -3.37 -6.08
C ASN A 60 9.36 -3.70 -5.40
N THR A 61 9.39 -4.29 -4.19
CA THR A 61 8.18 -4.53 -3.37
C THR A 61 7.43 -3.23 -3.10
N LYS A 62 8.16 -2.18 -2.68
CA LYS A 62 7.58 -0.86 -2.44
C LYS A 62 6.90 -0.29 -3.70
N ARG A 63 7.59 -0.28 -4.84
CA ARG A 63 7.05 0.27 -6.10
C ARG A 63 5.87 -0.53 -6.61
N TRP A 64 5.88 -1.85 -6.44
CA TRP A 64 4.75 -2.70 -6.78
C TRP A 64 3.52 -2.37 -5.93
N LEU A 65 3.67 -2.24 -4.61
CA LEU A 65 2.58 -1.82 -3.73
C LEU A 65 2.05 -0.43 -4.11
N GLN A 66 2.92 0.52 -4.48
CA GLN A 66 2.51 1.86 -4.91
C GLN A 66 1.70 1.84 -6.22
N ARG A 67 2.07 1.01 -7.19
CA ARG A 67 1.27 0.78 -8.42
C ARG A 67 -0.11 0.24 -8.08
N VAL A 68 -0.16 -0.79 -7.24
CA VAL A 68 -1.43 -1.37 -6.77
C VAL A 68 -2.29 -0.32 -6.08
N GLY A 69 -1.70 0.50 -5.20
CA GLY A 69 -2.42 1.57 -4.51
C GLY A 69 -2.94 2.63 -5.46
N GLN A 70 -2.16 3.03 -6.47
CA GLN A 70 -2.60 3.98 -7.48
C GLN A 70 -3.74 3.40 -8.33
N MET A 71 -3.62 2.17 -8.84
CA MET A 71 -4.69 1.51 -9.60
C MET A 71 -6.01 1.47 -8.80
N ALA A 72 -5.95 1.07 -7.54
CA ALA A 72 -7.13 1.02 -6.67
C ALA A 72 -7.73 2.41 -6.41
N PHE A 73 -6.89 3.43 -6.21
CA PHE A 73 -7.37 4.80 -6.05
C PHE A 73 -8.04 5.32 -7.33
N GLU A 74 -7.39 5.14 -8.48
CA GLU A 74 -7.87 5.66 -9.76
C GLU A 74 -9.15 4.98 -10.21
N GLN A 75 -9.35 3.70 -9.87
CA GLN A 75 -10.61 2.99 -10.11
C GLN A 75 -11.80 3.65 -9.38
N GLU A 76 -11.59 4.18 -8.18
CA GLU A 76 -12.64 4.76 -7.34
C GLU A 76 -12.78 6.28 -7.52
N TYR A 77 -11.67 6.98 -7.80
CA TYR A 77 -11.59 8.43 -7.70
C TYR A 77 -11.00 9.12 -8.95
N GLY A 78 -10.48 8.37 -9.91
CA GLY A 78 -9.89 8.89 -11.16
C GLY A 78 -8.43 9.34 -11.05
N HIS A 79 -7.75 9.35 -12.20
CA HIS A 79 -6.33 9.71 -12.36
C HIS A 79 -6.01 11.16 -11.96
N GLU A 80 -6.83 12.12 -12.41
CA GLU A 80 -6.58 13.55 -12.16
C GLU A 80 -6.49 13.85 -10.65
N LYS A 81 -7.41 13.28 -9.87
CA LYS A 81 -7.43 13.45 -8.41
C LYS A 81 -6.25 12.74 -7.73
N PHE A 82 -5.79 11.61 -8.29
CA PHE A 82 -4.58 10.96 -7.78
C PHE A 82 -3.37 11.88 -7.94
N MET A 83 -3.21 12.46 -9.14
CA MET A 83 -2.10 13.36 -9.43
C MET A 83 -2.15 14.65 -8.62
N GLU A 84 -3.34 15.20 -8.37
CA GLU A 84 -3.54 16.35 -7.47
C GLU A 84 -3.03 16.06 -6.05
N LEU A 85 -3.30 14.88 -5.51
CA LEU A 85 -3.03 14.55 -4.11
C LEU A 85 -1.62 14.00 -3.88
N PHE A 86 -1.16 13.08 -4.73
CA PHE A 86 0.09 12.35 -4.53
C PHE A 86 1.25 12.90 -5.37
N THR A 87 0.97 13.79 -6.34
CA THR A 87 1.95 14.54 -7.14
C THR A 87 2.97 13.70 -7.95
N ARG A 88 2.89 12.37 -7.87
CA ARG A 88 3.80 11.44 -8.53
C ARG A 88 3.00 10.29 -9.13
N ASN A 89 3.29 9.98 -10.39
CA ASN A 89 2.76 8.80 -11.07
C ASN A 89 3.65 7.58 -10.80
N TYR A 90 3.03 6.43 -10.48
CA TYR A 90 3.66 5.14 -10.22
C TYR A 90 3.31 4.09 -11.28
N LEU A 91 2.32 4.34 -12.15
CA LEU A 91 1.97 3.51 -13.30
C LEU A 91 2.94 3.71 -14.46
#